data_AF-A0A7W1DPQ8-F1
#
_entry.id   AF-A0A7W1DPQ8-F1
#
_cell.length_a   1.000
_cell.length_b   1.000
_cell.length_c   1.000
_cell.angle_alpha   90.00
_cell.angle_beta   90.00
_cell.angle_gamma   90.00
#
_symmetry.space_group_name_H-M   'P 1'
#
loop_
_entity.id
_entity.type
_entity.pdbx_description
1 polymer ?
#
loop_
_entity_poly.entity_id
_entity_poly.type
_entity_poly.pdbx_seq_one_letter_code
_entity_poly.pdbx_strand_id
1 'polypeptide(L)'
;MTFEIDINGRIRMVAIEKVSAGHYRVVLDGEAHSVDAARVGVYGLSLLIDGEGGASHDVQVTPGAAGGELLITHGGRTLTATVNG
;
A
#
# COMPACT_ATOMS: atom_id res chain seq x y z
N MET A 1 0.93 7.18 -11.74
CA MET A 1 0.91 8.32 -10.81
C MET A 1 1.97 8.10 -9.73
N THR A 2 2.61 9.15 -9.23
CA THR A 2 3.72 9.04 -8.28
C THR A 2 3.37 9.74 -6.97
N PHE A 3 3.79 9.15 -5.87
CA PHE A 3 3.53 9.59 -4.51
C PHE A 3 4.83 9.58 -3.71
N GLU A 4 4.95 10.54 -2.80
CA GLU A 4 5.82 10.48 -1.64
C GLU A 4 5.01 9.92 -0.48
N ILE A 5 5.47 8.83 0.12
CA ILE A 5 4.83 8.23 1.28
C ILE A 5 5.82 8.24 2.43
N ASP A 6 5.53 8.99 3.48
CA ASP A 6 6.23 8.84 4.75
C ASP A 6 5.69 7.60 5.46
N ILE A 7 6.56 6.66 5.83
CA ILE A 7 6.22 5.51 6.67
C ILE A 7 7.10 5.54 7.91
N ASN A 8 6.52 5.79 9.08
CA ASN A 8 7.24 5.92 10.35
C ASN A 8 8.47 6.87 10.31
N GLY A 9 8.35 8.01 9.63
CA GLY A 9 9.40 9.02 9.46
C GLY A 9 10.37 8.74 8.31
N ARG A 10 10.12 7.72 7.47
CA ARG A 10 10.94 7.38 6.31
C ARG A 10 10.15 7.59 5.03
N ILE A 11 10.57 8.57 4.24
CA ILE A 11 10.00 8.83 2.91
C ILE A 11 10.38 7.71 1.94
N ARG A 12 9.37 7.21 1.23
CA ARG A 12 9.46 6.24 0.12
C ARG A 12 8.86 6.86 -1.14
N MET A 13 9.50 6.66 -2.27
CA MET A 13 8.96 7.05 -3.57
C MET A 13 8.15 5.90 -4.14
N VAL A 14 6.86 6.12 -4.39
CA VAL A 14 5.96 5.09 -4.91
C VAL A 14 5.31 5.56 -6.20
N ALA A 15 5.56 4.87 -7.31
CA ALA A 15 4.80 5.05 -8.53
C ALA A 15 3.80 3.90 -8.72
N ILE A 16 2.55 4.23 -9.02
CA ILE A 16 1.48 3.27 -9.29
C ILE A 16 0.97 3.48 -10.71
N GLU A 17 0.99 2.40 -11.48
CA GLU A 17 0.35 2.31 -12.79
C GLU A 17 -0.72 1.22 -12.73
N LYS A 18 -1.94 1.55 -13.15
CA LYS A 18 -3.01 0.56 -13.28
C LYS A 18 -2.87 -0.13 -14.64
N VAL A 19 -2.54 -1.43 -14.62
CA VAL A 19 -2.38 -2.23 -15.85
C VAL A 19 -3.75 -2.69 -16.35
N SER A 20 -4.59 -3.20 -15.44
CA SER A 20 -5.98 -3.58 -15.72
C SER A 20 -6.80 -3.52 -14.43
N ALA A 21 -8.06 -3.98 -14.45
CA ALA A 21 -8.90 -3.96 -13.26
C ALA A 21 -8.33 -4.91 -12.19
N GLY A 22 -7.94 -4.36 -11.03
CA GLY A 22 -7.39 -5.16 -9.93
C GLY A 22 -5.89 -5.47 -10.07
N HIS A 23 -5.26 -5.16 -11.21
CA HIS A 23 -3.84 -5.43 -11.46
C HIS A 23 -3.04 -4.14 -11.62
N TYR A 24 -1.97 -4.00 -10.86
CA TYR A 24 -1.18 -2.79 -10.74
C TYR A 24 0.31 -3.10 -10.90
N ARG A 25 1.02 -2.19 -11.57
CA ARG A 25 2.48 -2.12 -11.50
C ARG A 25 2.83 -1.06 -10.46
N VAL A 26 3.54 -1.47 -9.41
CA VAL A 26 3.98 -0.59 -8.33
C VAL A 26 5.50 -0.51 -8.36
N VAL A 27 6.04 0.70 -8.44
CA VAL A 27 7.49 0.95 -8.36
C VAL A 27 7.78 1.58 -7.01
N LEU A 28 8.51 0.89 -6.14
CA LEU A 28 8.93 1.34 -4.82
C LEU A 28 10.43 1.63 -4.84
N ASP A 29 10.80 2.89 -4.66
CA ASP A 29 12.20 3.37 -4.71
C ASP A 29 12.98 2.87 -5.95
N GLY A 30 12.30 2.73 -7.08
CA GLY A 30 12.89 2.26 -8.34
C GLY A 30 12.77 0.75 -8.58
N GLU A 31 12.37 -0.04 -7.59
CA GLU A 31 12.12 -1.47 -7.75
C GLU A 31 10.66 -1.72 -8.15
N ALA A 32 10.45 -2.48 -9.22
CA ALA A 32 9.11 -2.72 -9.76
C ALA A 32 8.53 -4.06 -9.28
N HIS A 33 7.27 -4.02 -8.85
CA HIS A 33 6.47 -5.16 -8.41
C HIS A 33 5.15 -5.17 -9.20
N SER A 34 4.66 -6.36 -9.56
CA SER A 34 3.24 -6.50 -9.92
C SER A 34 2.45 -6.81 -8.66
N VAL A 35 1.30 -6.16 -8.53
CA VAL A 35 0.42 -6.28 -7.37
C VAL A 35 -1.01 -6.46 -7.86
N ASP A 36 -1.65 -7.53 -7.41
CA ASP A 36 -3.09 -7.68 -7.51
C ASP A 36 -3.71 -7.13 -6.23
N ALA A 37 -4.74 -6.30 -6.36
CA ALA A 37 -5.39 -5.67 -5.23
C ALA A 37 -6.90 -5.69 -5.38
N ALA A 38 -7.57 -6.16 -4.32
CA ALA A 38 -9.02 -6.10 -4.18
C ALA A 38 -9.39 -5.37 -2.88
N ARG A 39 -10.39 -4.49 -2.96
CA ARG A 39 -10.98 -3.90 -1.75
C ARG A 39 -11.86 -4.93 -1.05
N VAL A 40 -11.66 -5.10 0.24
CA VAL A 40 -12.45 -5.99 1.10
C VAL A 40 -13.06 -5.16 2.22
N GLY A 41 -14.38 -4.96 2.16
CA GLY A 41 -15.08 -4.11 3.12
C GLY A 41 -14.70 -2.62 3.00
N VAL A 42 -14.86 -1.88 4.10
CA VAL A 42 -14.68 -0.41 4.10
C VAL A 42 -13.19 -0.03 4.09
N TYR A 43 -12.38 -0.68 4.92
CA TYR A 43 -10.97 -0.34 5.15
C TYR A 43 -9.98 -1.43 4.73
N GLY A 44 -10.46 -2.58 4.25
CA GLY A 44 -9.62 -3.70 3.91
C GLY A 44 -9.13 -3.68 2.45
N LEU A 45 -7.92 -4.17 2.27
CA LEU A 45 -7.31 -4.55 1.01
C LEU A 45 -6.82 -5.98 1.14
N SER A 46 -7.11 -6.80 0.14
CA SER A 46 -6.45 -8.09 -0.07
C SER A 46 -5.48 -7.92 -1.23
N LEU A 47 -4.22 -8.27 -1.00
CA LEU A 47 -3.11 -8.05 -1.93
C LEU A 47 -2.43 -9.38 -2.29
N LEU A 48 -2.05 -9.55 -3.56
CA LEU A 48 -1.07 -10.54 -4.00
C LEU A 48 0.11 -9.79 -4.59
N ILE A 49 1.33 -10.12 -4.16
CA ILE A 49 2.55 -9.45 -4.62
C ILE A 49 3.41 -10.50 -5.31
N ASP A 50 3.83 -10.21 -6.54
CA ASP A 50 4.71 -11.09 -7.31
C ASP A 50 6.02 -11.36 -6.54
N GLY A 51 6.49 -12.61 -6.57
CA GLY A 51 7.72 -13.03 -5.90
C GLY A 51 7.54 -13.58 -4.48
N GLU A 52 6.38 -13.38 -3.85
CA GLU A 52 6.05 -13.95 -2.52
C GLU A 52 5.29 -15.30 -2.62
N GLY A 53 5.53 -16.07 -3.68
CA GLY A 53 4.89 -17.39 -3.86
C GLY A 53 3.36 -17.35 -4.00
N GLY A 54 2.78 -16.19 -4.29
CA GLY A 54 1.33 -16.00 -4.37
C GLY A 54 0.61 -15.95 -3.03
N ALA A 55 1.33 -15.65 -1.94
CA ALA A 55 0.72 -15.41 -0.64
C ALA A 55 -0.23 -14.20 -0.70
N SER A 56 -1.41 -14.35 -0.09
CA SER A 56 -2.36 -13.26 0.08
C SER A 56 -2.07 -12.50 1.36
N HIS A 57 -2.08 -11.17 1.28
CA HIS A 57 -1.89 -10.28 2.40
C HIS A 57 -3.14 -9.43 2.62
N ASP A 58 -3.75 -9.61 3.78
CA ASP A 58 -4.82 -8.74 4.23
C ASP A 58 -4.24 -7.53 4.96
N VAL A 59 -4.59 -6.35 4.47
CA VAL A 59 -4.15 -5.06 5.01
C VAL A 59 -5.37 -4.25 5.37
N GLN A 60 -5.37 -3.65 6.56
CA GLN A 60 -6.37 -2.64 6.93
C GLN A 60 -5.73 -1.26 6.83
N VAL A 61 -6.42 -0.33 6.16
CA VAL A 61 -6.01 1.07 6.03
C VAL A 61 -7.13 1.94 6.56
N THR A 62 -6.91 2.53 7.73
CA THR A 62 -7.88 3.42 8.40
C THR A 62 -7.32 4.83 8.52
N PRO A 63 -8.16 5.87 8.60
CA PRO A 63 -7.70 7.20 8.99
C PRO A 63 -7.00 7.19 10.35
N GLY A 64 -5.93 7.98 10.48
CA GLY A 64 -5.24 8.26 11.75
C GLY A 64 -5.85 9.44 12.50
N ALA A 65 -5.15 9.91 13.53
CA ALA A 65 -5.60 11.01 14.38
C ALA A 65 -5.20 12.38 13.80
N ALA A 66 -4.07 12.45 13.09
CA ALA A 66 -3.63 13.66 12.41
C ALA A 66 -4.20 13.77 10.98
N GLY A 67 -4.29 15.01 10.47
CA GLY A 67 -4.82 15.25 9.12
C GLY A 67 -3.95 14.58 8.05
N GLY A 68 -4.54 13.68 7.27
CA GLY A 68 -3.84 12.94 6.22
C GLY A 68 -3.07 11.71 6.70
N GLU A 69 -3.07 11.44 8.02
CA GLU A 69 -2.48 10.22 8.60
C GLU A 69 -3.32 9.00 8.23
N LEU A 70 -2.65 7.90 7.92
CA LEU A 70 -3.21 6.57 7.70
C LEU A 70 -2.56 5.60 8.69
N LEU A 71 -3.38 4.77 9.31
CA LEU A 71 -2.94 3.62 10.09
C LEU A 71 -3.05 2.37 9.21
N ILE A 72 -1.91 1.73 8.96
CA ILE A 72 -1.79 0.54 8.12
C ILE A 72 -1.53 -0.65 9.03
N THR A 73 -2.47 -1.58 9.10
CA THR A 73 -2.34 -2.80 9.90
C THR A 73 -2.16 -4.03 9.02
N HIS A 74 -1.08 -4.78 9.25
CA HIS A 74 -0.73 -6.01 8.55
C HIS A 74 -0.04 -6.99 9.49
N GLY A 75 -0.43 -8.27 9.46
CA GLY A 75 0.20 -9.30 10.32
C GLY A 75 0.16 -8.99 11.82
N GLY A 76 -0.88 -8.28 12.30
CA GLY A 76 -1.01 -7.85 13.69
C GLY A 76 -0.13 -6.66 14.09
N ARG A 77 0.58 -6.04 13.14
CA ARG A 77 1.40 -4.84 13.35
C ARG A 77 0.74 -3.64 12.70
N THR A 78 0.77 -2.50 13.38
CA THR A 78 0.26 -1.23 12.85
C THR A 78 1.41 -0.25 12.62
N LEU A 79 1.41 0.39 11.47
CA LEU A 79 2.36 1.43 11.05
C LEU A 79 1.59 2.71 10.72
N THR A 80 2.23 3.86 10.90
CA THR A 80 1.67 5.14 10.48
C THR A 80 2.26 5.52 9.12
N ALA A 81 1.42 6.07 8.24
CA ALA A 81 1.85 6.67 6.99
C ALA A 81 1.12 7.99 6.67
N THR A 82 1.77 8.88 5.93
CA THR A 82 1.14 10.02 5.24
C THR A 82 1.45 9.95 3.75
N VAL A 83 0.55 10.49 2.92
CA VAL A 83 0.72 10.53 1.45
C VAL A 83 0.75 11.97 1.00
N ASN A 84 1.88 12.39 0.41
CA ASN A 84 2.10 13.73 -0.12
C ASN A 84 1.78 14.86 0.91
N GLY A 85 2.12 14.66 2.18
CA GLY A 85 1.83 15.57 3.28
C GLY A 85 2.71 15.35 4.48
#